data_AF-A0A5B2W397-F1
#
_entry.id   AF-A0A5B2W397-F1
#
_cell.length_a   1.000
_cell.length_b   1.000
_cell.length_c   1.000
_cell.angle_alpha   90.00
_cell.angle_beta   90.00
_cell.angle_gamma   90.00
#
_symmetry.space_group_name_H-M   'P 1'
#
loop_
_entity.id
_entity.type
_entity.pdbx_description
1 polymer ?
#
loop_
_entity_poly.entity_id
_entity_poly.type
_entity_poly.pdbx_seq_one_letter_code
_entity_poly.pdbx_strand_id
1 'polypeptide(L)'
;MEKSLLYIALFLLIMSSGGVLPIMLGGVVFFLLIMVLLGLTLVLRSGYNQTALVRCGSFFFMAIIILITFQLKNTHQLIDEEFPNFLFRFFIAWLAVLCFRLSGRNMEDMIYKLLQVIAWHALLNFFIQFAVGPFLMDIDLEILKVKTFSFIFFYESLFDFAGGSIFRNQGLFWEPGVLAIYLNLLFYISILRKKNVFVGVLSAFLIFTTFSTTGLMLLVVQSLVIFKGVIRKNIAYIVPLLLLCIPILPFILDNFQSKLQDDNGSFLVRAYDYMVSLNMIKDNWLTGVGFGNDVYLKAQESSSFFQSAELLEVRRNSNSIMLLFVSFGIPVGIIVMRYLFLQRAIMGNRWLLLFMVVVGLSSEPLIFTGFFMMMIISGAVRPGLSTSAASPPALPA
;
A
#
# COMPACT_ATOMS: atom_id res chain seq x y z
N MET A 1 19.96 -1.45 19.40
CA MET A 1 18.97 -2.55 19.35
C MET A 1 17.59 -2.06 18.92
N GLU A 2 16.95 -1.14 19.67
CA GLU A 2 15.62 -0.54 19.35
C GLU A 2 15.47 -0.12 17.87
N LYS A 3 16.43 0.66 17.33
CA LYS A 3 16.40 1.12 15.93
C LYS A 3 16.28 -0.03 14.93
N SER A 4 17.05 -1.10 15.13
CA SER A 4 17.08 -2.26 14.23
C SER A 4 15.76 -3.03 14.27
N LEU A 5 15.20 -3.23 15.47
CA LEU A 5 13.88 -3.85 15.62
C LEU A 5 12.79 -3.08 14.89
N LEU A 6 12.83 -1.74 14.97
CA LEU A 6 11.87 -0.90 14.26
C LEU A 6 12.05 -0.95 12.73
N TYR A 7 13.29 -1.08 12.22
CA TYR A 7 13.52 -1.32 10.79
C TYR A 7 12.92 -2.65 10.34
N ILE A 8 13.14 -3.72 11.10
CA ILE A 8 12.62 -5.05 10.78
C ILE A 8 11.09 -5.05 10.85
N ALA A 9 10.50 -4.50 11.92
CA ALA A 9 9.06 -4.41 12.06
C ALA A 9 8.41 -3.59 10.93
N LEU A 10 9.02 -2.46 10.55
CA LEU A 10 8.52 -1.64 9.44
C LEU A 10 8.68 -2.34 8.08
N PHE A 11 9.77 -3.07 7.86
CA PHE A 11 9.95 -3.89 6.67
C PHE A 11 8.87 -4.96 6.59
N LEU A 12 8.62 -5.70 7.67
CA LEU A 12 7.56 -6.69 7.74
C LEU A 12 6.17 -6.07 7.57
N LEU A 13 5.93 -4.85 8.05
CA LEU A 13 4.69 -4.11 7.76
C LEU A 13 4.51 -3.81 6.27
N ILE A 14 5.57 -3.41 5.57
CA ILE A 14 5.54 -3.25 4.11
C ILE A 14 5.27 -4.60 3.44
N MET A 15 5.92 -5.67 3.89
CA MET A 15 5.70 -7.02 3.38
C MET A 15 4.27 -7.51 3.65
N SER A 16 3.61 -7.09 4.74
CA SER A 16 2.21 -7.42 5.02
C SER A 16 1.21 -6.86 4.00
N SER A 17 1.68 -5.99 3.12
CA SER A 17 0.91 -5.21 2.16
C SER A 17 1.21 -5.60 0.72
N GLY A 18 1.38 -6.89 0.45
CA GLY A 18 1.78 -7.32 -0.90
C GLY A 18 2.75 -8.49 -0.98
N GLY A 19 3.45 -8.78 0.11
CA GLY A 19 4.59 -9.68 0.10
C GLY A 19 4.21 -11.13 -0.10
N VAL A 20 5.12 -11.92 -0.67
CA VAL A 20 4.99 -13.39 -0.72
C VAL A 20 5.17 -14.00 0.68
N LEU A 21 6.04 -13.42 1.51
CA LEU A 21 6.42 -13.95 2.81
C LEU A 21 5.24 -14.13 3.81
N PRO A 22 4.30 -13.17 3.99
CA PRO A 22 3.12 -13.38 4.83
C PRO A 22 2.22 -14.53 4.37
N ILE A 23 2.15 -14.80 3.06
CA ILE A 23 1.36 -15.90 2.50
C ILE A 23 2.04 -17.23 2.86
N MET A 24 3.35 -17.32 2.65
CA MET A 24 4.13 -18.53 2.94
C MET A 24 4.19 -18.89 4.44
N LEU A 25 4.35 -17.90 5.32
CA LEU A 25 4.45 -18.13 6.77
C LEU A 25 3.09 -18.28 7.46
N GLY A 26 2.01 -17.97 6.75
CA GLY A 26 0.67 -17.82 7.32
C GLY A 26 0.49 -16.43 7.97
N GLY A 27 -0.64 -15.80 7.67
CA GLY A 27 -0.92 -14.41 8.08
C GLY A 27 -0.82 -14.19 9.59
N VAL A 28 -1.38 -15.10 10.40
CA VAL A 28 -1.39 -14.98 11.87
C VAL A 28 0.02 -14.97 12.45
N VAL A 29 0.86 -15.94 12.06
CA VAL A 29 2.27 -16.04 12.52
C VAL A 29 3.05 -14.80 12.10
N PHE A 30 2.84 -14.34 10.86
CA PHE A 30 3.49 -13.16 10.35
C PHE A 30 3.16 -11.89 11.16
N PHE A 31 1.88 -11.69 11.49
CA PHE A 31 1.45 -10.55 12.29
C PHE A 31 1.89 -10.65 13.77
N LEU A 32 1.90 -11.84 14.35
CA LEU A 32 2.46 -12.08 15.69
C LEU A 32 3.94 -11.71 15.76
N LEU A 33 4.74 -12.05 14.74
CA LEU A 33 6.15 -11.67 14.68
C LEU A 33 6.31 -10.14 14.70
N ILE A 34 5.52 -9.41 13.91
CA ILE A 34 5.55 -7.94 13.91
C ILE A 34 5.21 -7.40 15.31
N MET A 35 4.15 -7.94 15.93
CA MET A 35 3.72 -7.54 17.26
C MET A 35 4.80 -7.75 18.31
N VAL A 36 5.49 -8.90 18.29
CA VAL A 36 6.61 -9.20 19.20
C VAL A 36 7.76 -8.21 19.00
N LEU A 37 8.14 -7.91 17.75
CA LEU A 37 9.21 -6.95 17.47
C LEU A 37 8.87 -5.54 17.95
N LEU A 38 7.63 -5.09 17.74
CA LEU A 38 7.15 -3.80 18.23
C LEU A 38 7.06 -3.78 19.76
N GLY A 39 6.59 -4.86 20.39
CA GLY A 39 6.56 -5.02 21.84
C GLY A 39 7.95 -4.96 22.46
N LEU A 40 8.92 -5.69 21.90
CA LEU A 40 10.33 -5.62 22.30
C LEU A 40 10.90 -4.21 22.12
N THR A 41 10.53 -3.51 21.04
CA THR A 41 10.94 -2.12 20.81
C THR A 41 10.43 -1.20 21.94
N LEU A 42 9.21 -1.43 22.45
CA LEU A 42 8.69 -0.69 23.60
C LEU A 42 9.39 -1.05 24.90
N VAL A 43 9.57 -2.36 25.19
CA VAL A 43 10.20 -2.82 26.44
C VAL A 43 11.64 -2.35 26.57
N LEU A 44 12.41 -2.37 25.48
CA LEU A 44 13.83 -1.97 25.47
C LEU A 44 14.03 -0.45 25.55
N ARG A 45 12.95 0.32 25.64
CA ARG A 45 12.99 1.77 25.62
C ARG A 45 13.13 2.35 27.03
N SER A 46 14.12 3.21 27.22
CA SER A 46 14.21 4.07 28.40
C SER A 46 13.32 5.31 28.26
N GLY A 47 12.28 5.40 29.10
CA GLY A 47 11.44 6.60 29.22
C GLY A 47 10.32 6.69 28.17
N TYR A 48 9.12 7.00 28.65
CA TYR A 48 7.92 7.12 27.81
C TYR A 48 7.44 8.56 27.76
N ASN A 49 7.13 9.04 26.56
CA ASN A 49 6.35 10.27 26.42
C ASN A 49 4.89 9.96 26.80
N GLN A 50 4.55 10.22 28.07
CA GLN A 50 3.22 9.93 28.63
C GLN A 50 2.10 10.59 27.82
N THR A 51 2.31 11.81 27.31
CA THR A 51 1.32 12.50 26.48
C THR A 51 1.10 11.78 25.15
N ALA A 52 2.15 11.27 24.52
CA ALA A 52 2.01 10.49 23.30
C ALA A 52 1.28 9.16 23.56
N LEU A 53 1.60 8.49 24.67
CA LEU A 53 0.98 7.23 25.07
C LEU A 53 -0.53 7.40 25.33
N VAL A 54 -0.92 8.40 26.12
CA VAL A 54 -2.34 8.69 26.42
C VAL A 54 -3.13 9.04 25.15
N ARG A 55 -2.58 9.89 24.27
CA ARG A 55 -3.28 10.31 23.04
C ARG A 55 -3.40 9.19 22.01
N CYS A 56 -2.34 8.40 21.83
CA CYS A 56 -2.41 7.25 20.94
C CYS A 56 -3.39 6.22 21.51
N GLY A 57 -3.32 5.95 22.82
CA GLY A 57 -4.21 5.02 23.50
C GLY A 57 -5.68 5.42 23.39
N SER A 58 -6.02 6.68 23.69
CA SER A 58 -7.42 7.14 23.62
C SER A 58 -7.99 7.07 22.20
N PHE A 59 -7.19 7.39 21.18
CA PHE A 59 -7.59 7.21 19.78
C PHE A 59 -7.86 5.74 19.46
N PHE A 60 -6.98 4.83 19.89
CA PHE A 60 -7.12 3.41 19.63
C PHE A 60 -8.38 2.82 20.27
N PHE A 61 -8.61 3.10 21.56
CA PHE A 61 -9.82 2.66 22.26
C PHE A 61 -11.09 3.19 21.58
N MET A 62 -11.12 4.48 21.24
CA MET A 62 -12.27 5.07 20.55
C MET A 62 -12.50 4.44 19.17
N ALA A 63 -11.44 4.22 18.40
CA ALA A 63 -11.53 3.59 17.08
C ALA A 63 -12.06 2.15 17.17
N ILE A 64 -11.58 1.35 18.13
CA ILE A 64 -12.06 -0.02 18.34
C ILE A 64 -13.54 -0.03 18.70
N ILE A 65 -13.97 0.82 19.65
CA ILE A 65 -15.37 0.87 20.05
C ILE A 65 -16.25 1.18 18.84
N ILE A 66 -15.88 2.19 18.04
CA ILE A 66 -16.62 2.55 16.83
C ILE A 66 -16.67 1.37 15.85
N LEU A 67 -15.53 0.71 15.59
CA LEU A 67 -15.47 -0.41 14.65
C LEU A 67 -16.32 -1.60 15.12
N ILE A 68 -16.27 -1.95 16.40
CA ILE A 68 -17.07 -3.04 16.98
C ILE A 68 -18.56 -2.73 16.92
N THR A 69 -18.96 -1.53 17.34
CA THR A 69 -20.37 -1.10 17.29
C THR A 69 -20.89 -1.11 15.86
N PHE A 70 -20.07 -0.69 14.92
CA PHE A 70 -20.40 -0.67 13.50
C PHE A 70 -20.60 -2.07 12.92
N GLN A 71 -19.67 -2.99 13.21
CA GLN A 71 -19.78 -4.38 12.75
C GLN A 71 -21.01 -5.08 13.34
N LEU A 72 -21.26 -4.92 14.63
CA LEU A 72 -22.43 -5.48 15.32
C LEU A 72 -23.75 -5.01 14.71
N LYS A 73 -23.83 -3.73 14.32
CA LYS A 73 -25.02 -3.17 13.68
C LYS A 73 -25.31 -3.82 12.32
N ASN A 74 -24.28 -4.02 11.50
CA ASN A 74 -24.46 -4.41 10.10
C ASN A 74 -24.57 -5.93 9.90
N THR A 75 -23.95 -6.72 10.76
CA THR A 75 -23.84 -8.18 10.55
C THR A 75 -24.50 -9.00 11.66
N HIS A 76 -24.83 -8.39 12.79
CA HIS A 76 -25.24 -9.08 14.03
C HIS A 76 -24.25 -10.18 14.49
N GLN A 77 -23.03 -10.21 13.95
CA GLN A 77 -22.02 -11.24 14.21
C GLN A 77 -20.62 -10.62 14.37
N LEU A 78 -19.86 -11.08 15.36
CA LEU A 78 -18.47 -10.65 15.61
C LEU A 78 -17.44 -11.70 15.19
N ILE A 79 -17.89 -12.90 14.79
CA ILE A 79 -17.06 -14.12 14.74
C ILE A 79 -16.69 -14.52 13.29
N ASP A 80 -16.96 -13.67 12.29
CA ASP A 80 -16.32 -13.87 10.98
C ASP A 80 -14.81 -13.64 11.13
N GLU A 81 -13.98 -14.62 10.78
CA GLU A 81 -12.53 -14.64 11.03
C GLU A 81 -11.79 -13.39 10.50
N GLU A 82 -12.35 -12.73 9.49
CA GLU A 82 -11.74 -11.57 8.85
C GLU A 82 -11.80 -10.29 9.68
N PHE A 83 -12.87 -10.07 10.45
CA PHE A 83 -13.01 -8.86 11.24
C PHE A 83 -12.03 -8.81 12.43
N PRO A 84 -11.86 -9.88 13.24
CA PRO A 84 -10.78 -9.96 14.22
C PRO A 84 -9.39 -9.79 13.58
N ASN A 85 -9.15 -10.39 12.41
CA ASN A 85 -7.90 -10.22 11.67
C ASN A 85 -7.67 -8.75 11.25
N PHE A 86 -8.71 -8.05 10.83
CA PHE A 86 -8.67 -6.62 10.55
C PHE A 86 -8.36 -5.79 11.80
N LEU A 87 -9.02 -6.05 12.94
CA LEU A 87 -8.73 -5.39 14.21
C LEU A 87 -7.29 -5.64 14.66
N PHE A 88 -6.78 -6.85 14.44
CA PHE A 88 -5.40 -7.20 14.77
C PHE A 88 -4.39 -6.42 13.91
N ARG A 89 -4.63 -6.30 12.59
CA ARG A 89 -3.83 -5.45 11.70
C ARG A 89 -3.89 -3.98 12.11
N PHE A 90 -5.07 -3.50 12.47
CA PHE A 90 -5.27 -2.14 12.96
C PHE A 90 -4.46 -1.88 14.25
N PHE A 91 -4.47 -2.83 15.19
CA PHE A 91 -3.67 -2.75 16.40
C PHE A 91 -2.16 -2.72 16.12
N ILE A 92 -1.66 -3.58 15.23
CA ILE A 92 -0.24 -3.59 14.86
C ILE A 92 0.16 -2.27 14.20
N ALA A 93 -0.65 -1.76 13.29
CA ALA A 93 -0.43 -0.48 12.64
C ALA A 93 -0.41 0.68 13.67
N TRP A 94 -1.33 0.66 14.63
CA TRP A 94 -1.35 1.60 15.75
C TRP A 94 -0.08 1.50 16.60
N LEU A 95 0.32 0.27 16.96
CA LEU A 95 1.50 0.01 17.78
C LEU A 95 2.78 0.50 17.09
N ALA A 96 2.87 0.33 15.77
CA ALA A 96 3.96 0.88 14.97
C ALA A 96 4.00 2.41 15.05
N VAL A 97 2.87 3.09 14.82
CA VAL A 97 2.77 4.55 14.97
C VAL A 97 3.19 4.97 16.38
N LEU A 98 2.73 4.28 17.43
CA LEU A 98 3.12 4.56 18.81
C LEU A 98 4.65 4.44 18.99
N CYS A 99 5.27 3.37 18.49
CA CYS A 99 6.72 3.18 18.56
C CYS A 99 7.50 4.32 17.88
N PHE A 100 7.04 4.77 16.70
CA PHE A 100 7.66 5.92 16.01
C PHE A 100 7.45 7.23 16.77
N ARG A 101 6.26 7.46 17.33
CA ARG A 101 5.94 8.68 18.10
C ARG A 101 6.74 8.76 19.39
N LEU A 102 6.87 7.63 20.09
CA LEU A 102 7.71 7.56 21.26
C LEU A 102 9.16 7.78 20.86
N SER A 103 9.69 7.05 19.86
CA SER A 103 11.13 7.08 19.52
C SER A 103 11.61 8.41 18.94
N GLY A 104 10.69 9.28 18.51
CA GLY A 104 11.05 10.55 17.85
C GLY A 104 11.79 10.33 16.52
N ARG A 105 11.84 9.09 16.02
CA ARG A 105 12.54 8.75 14.79
C ARG A 105 11.73 9.23 13.59
N ASN A 106 12.44 9.66 12.56
CA ASN A 106 11.81 10.05 11.30
C ASN A 106 11.36 8.79 10.54
N MET A 107 10.03 8.56 10.52
CA MET A 107 9.41 7.45 9.82
C MET A 107 9.72 7.49 8.31
N GLU A 108 9.70 8.68 7.69
CA GLU A 108 9.96 8.84 6.26
C GLU A 108 11.37 8.37 5.87
N ASP A 109 12.38 8.66 6.69
CA ASP A 109 13.76 8.26 6.40
C ASP A 109 13.96 6.74 6.54
N MET A 110 13.21 6.10 7.44
CA MET A 110 13.22 4.64 7.57
C MET A 110 12.50 3.98 6.40
N ILE A 111 11.31 4.47 6.05
CA ILE A 111 10.58 4.02 4.84
C ILE A 111 11.46 4.17 3.61
N TYR A 112 12.09 5.33 3.42
CA TYR A 112 12.96 5.59 2.26
C TYR A 112 14.07 4.55 2.11
N LYS A 113 14.77 4.22 3.20
CA LYS A 113 15.85 3.21 3.18
C LYS A 113 15.33 1.80 2.93
N LEU A 114 14.18 1.45 3.49
CA LEU A 114 13.57 0.14 3.25
C LEU A 114 13.09 -0.01 1.80
N LEU A 115 12.53 1.05 1.22
CA LEU A 115 12.17 1.07 -0.20
C LEU A 115 13.39 0.94 -1.11
N GLN A 116 14.55 1.49 -0.73
CA GLN A 116 15.80 1.24 -1.46
C GLN A 116 16.21 -0.23 -1.40
N VAL A 117 16.08 -0.90 -0.25
CA VAL A 117 16.36 -2.34 -0.12
C VAL A 117 15.45 -3.14 -1.05
N ILE A 118 14.15 -2.82 -1.07
CA ILE A 118 13.18 -3.43 -1.98
C ILE A 118 13.55 -3.18 -3.45
N ALA A 119 13.97 -1.97 -3.80
CA ALA A 119 14.40 -1.65 -5.16
C ALA A 119 15.66 -2.43 -5.58
N TRP A 120 16.65 -2.55 -4.71
CA TRP A 120 17.84 -3.36 -4.98
C TRP A 120 17.52 -4.84 -5.13
N HIS A 121 16.63 -5.38 -4.29
CA HIS A 121 16.13 -6.74 -4.46
C HIS A 121 15.42 -6.90 -5.81
N ALA A 122 14.51 -5.98 -6.16
CA ALA A 122 13.78 -6.02 -7.42
C ALA A 122 14.71 -5.93 -8.65
N LEU A 123 15.82 -5.18 -8.55
CA LEU A 123 16.85 -5.14 -9.59
C LEU A 123 17.50 -6.51 -9.78
N LEU A 124 17.91 -7.14 -8.68
CA LEU A 124 18.51 -8.47 -8.71
C LEU A 124 17.49 -9.51 -9.22
N ASN A 125 16.25 -9.47 -8.74
CA ASN A 125 15.16 -10.34 -9.16
C ASN A 125 14.96 -10.30 -10.68
N PHE A 126 14.94 -9.09 -11.25
CA PHE A 126 14.75 -8.90 -12.69
C PHE A 126 15.87 -9.51 -13.53
N PHE A 127 17.14 -9.40 -13.12
CA PHE A 127 18.26 -9.94 -13.89
C PHE A 127 18.51 -11.43 -13.64
N ILE A 128 18.27 -11.92 -12.42
CA ILE A 128 18.51 -13.32 -12.06
C ILE A 128 17.66 -14.28 -12.90
N GLN A 129 16.46 -13.87 -13.32
CA GLN A 129 15.57 -14.71 -14.12
C GLN A 129 16.25 -15.27 -15.38
N PHE A 130 17.14 -14.48 -16.01
CA PHE A 130 17.82 -14.87 -17.25
C PHE A 130 18.89 -15.94 -17.02
N ALA A 131 19.38 -16.08 -15.79
CA ALA A 131 20.36 -17.08 -15.41
C ALA A 131 19.72 -18.33 -14.80
N VAL A 132 18.62 -18.19 -14.07
CA VAL A 132 18.06 -19.26 -13.23
C VAL A 132 16.74 -19.85 -13.71
N GLY A 133 16.22 -19.43 -14.87
CA GLY A 133 14.95 -19.91 -15.43
C GLY A 133 14.73 -21.42 -15.32
N PRO A 134 15.69 -22.27 -15.73
CA PRO A 134 15.57 -23.73 -15.62
C PRO A 134 15.55 -24.28 -14.19
N PHE A 135 15.99 -23.51 -13.18
CA PHE A 135 16.09 -23.91 -11.78
C PHE A 135 14.96 -23.34 -10.91
N LEU A 136 13.95 -22.71 -11.52
CA LEU A 136 12.81 -22.19 -10.81
C LEU A 136 11.92 -23.33 -10.28
N MET A 137 11.55 -23.25 -9.00
CA MET A 137 10.63 -24.16 -8.35
C MET A 137 9.24 -23.54 -8.27
N ASP A 138 8.19 -24.34 -8.41
CA ASP A 138 6.82 -23.85 -8.27
C ASP A 138 6.42 -23.82 -6.77
N ILE A 139 5.80 -22.71 -6.36
CA ILE A 139 5.01 -22.58 -5.14
C ILE A 139 3.55 -22.56 -5.59
N ASP A 140 2.83 -23.63 -5.28
CA ASP A 140 1.41 -23.77 -5.59
C ASP A 140 0.60 -23.83 -4.29
N LEU A 141 0.15 -22.66 -3.86
CA LEU A 141 -0.80 -22.48 -2.76
C LEU A 141 -2.12 -22.01 -3.35
N GLU A 142 -3.23 -22.29 -2.67
CA GLU A 142 -4.59 -21.94 -3.13
C GLU A 142 -4.73 -20.47 -3.55
N ILE A 143 -4.06 -19.57 -2.82
CA ILE A 143 -4.10 -18.12 -3.03
C ILE A 143 -2.84 -17.54 -3.70
N LEU A 144 -1.84 -18.37 -4.00
CA LEU A 144 -0.57 -17.91 -4.57
C LEU A 144 0.05 -18.99 -5.46
N LYS A 145 0.15 -18.68 -6.76
CA LYS A 145 0.85 -19.49 -7.75
C LYS A 145 2.04 -18.72 -8.27
N VAL A 146 3.24 -19.08 -7.84
CA VAL A 146 4.46 -18.33 -8.16
C VAL A 146 5.66 -19.26 -8.31
N LYS A 147 6.54 -18.96 -9.25
CA LYS A 147 7.84 -19.61 -9.36
C LYS A 147 8.86 -18.92 -8.47
N THR A 148 9.77 -19.68 -7.89
CA THR A 148 10.80 -19.15 -7.00
C THR A 148 12.20 -19.69 -7.26
N PHE A 149 13.20 -18.86 -7.01
CA PHE A 149 14.58 -19.30 -6.83
C PHE A 149 14.97 -19.12 -5.36
N SER A 150 15.29 -20.25 -4.71
CA SER A 150 15.71 -20.31 -3.29
C SER A 150 14.77 -19.64 -2.27
N PHE A 151 13.48 -19.47 -2.59
CA PHE A 151 12.52 -18.74 -1.74
C PHE A 151 12.91 -17.27 -1.47
N ILE A 152 13.74 -16.69 -2.33
CA ILE A 152 14.21 -15.29 -2.23
C ILE A 152 13.76 -14.48 -3.44
N PHE A 153 13.74 -15.08 -4.63
CA PHE A 153 13.31 -14.44 -5.88
C PHE A 153 12.01 -15.07 -6.34
N PHE A 154 11.09 -14.26 -6.87
CA PHE A 154 9.72 -14.67 -7.17
C PHE A 154 9.29 -14.19 -8.57
N TYR A 155 8.55 -15.05 -9.26
CA TYR A 155 8.15 -14.89 -10.67
C TYR A 155 6.77 -15.51 -10.93
N GLU A 156 5.76 -14.70 -11.22
CA GLU A 156 4.37 -15.14 -11.38
C GLU A 156 3.90 -14.91 -12.82
N SER A 157 3.95 -13.67 -13.32
CA SER A 157 3.42 -13.32 -14.64
C SER A 157 4.49 -13.10 -15.70
N LEU A 158 4.25 -13.68 -16.89
CA LEU A 158 5.03 -13.44 -18.10
C LEU A 158 4.51 -12.21 -18.85
N PHE A 159 5.39 -11.60 -19.62
CA PHE A 159 5.11 -10.55 -20.58
C PHE A 159 5.78 -10.91 -21.90
N ASP A 160 4.99 -10.95 -22.97
CA ASP A 160 5.49 -11.24 -24.31
C ASP A 160 6.07 -9.98 -24.92
N PHE A 161 7.34 -10.03 -25.31
CA PHE A 161 8.06 -8.92 -25.91
C PHE A 161 9.00 -9.40 -27.00
N ALA A 162 8.88 -8.80 -28.19
CA ALA A 162 9.79 -9.01 -29.32
C ALA A 162 10.00 -10.49 -29.71
N GLY A 163 8.94 -11.31 -29.60
CA GLY A 163 8.97 -12.73 -29.96
C GLY A 163 9.51 -13.68 -28.87
N GLY A 164 9.76 -13.18 -27.65
CA GLY A 164 10.07 -13.98 -26.47
C GLY A 164 9.22 -13.60 -25.26
N SER A 165 9.18 -14.44 -24.24
CA SER A 165 8.47 -14.18 -22.98
C SER A 165 9.46 -13.92 -21.85
N ILE A 166 9.24 -12.86 -21.08
CA ILE A 166 10.04 -12.49 -19.91
C ILE A 166 9.14 -12.39 -18.69
N PHE A 167 9.65 -12.73 -17.50
CA PHE A 167 8.90 -12.49 -16.27
C PHE A 167 8.87 -11.00 -15.95
N ARG A 168 7.66 -10.55 -15.61
CA ARG A 168 7.42 -9.20 -15.10
C ARG A 168 8.08 -9.07 -13.73
N ASN A 169 8.65 -7.91 -13.46
CA ASN A 169 9.32 -7.71 -12.19
C ASN A 169 8.30 -7.52 -11.06
N GLN A 170 8.27 -8.47 -10.12
CA GLN A 170 7.47 -8.39 -8.88
C GLN A 170 8.32 -8.28 -7.60
N GLY A 171 9.64 -8.50 -7.70
CA GLY A 171 10.54 -8.45 -6.53
C GLY A 171 10.08 -9.40 -5.42
N LEU A 172 9.82 -8.84 -4.23
CA LEU A 172 9.36 -9.58 -3.05
C LEU A 172 7.83 -9.73 -2.96
N PHE A 173 7.09 -9.15 -3.90
CA PHE A 173 5.63 -9.07 -3.85
C PHE A 173 4.97 -10.16 -4.69
N TRP A 174 3.70 -10.47 -4.39
CA TRP A 174 2.95 -11.49 -5.10
C TRP A 174 2.61 -11.08 -6.54
N GLU A 175 2.50 -9.78 -6.79
CA GLU A 175 2.18 -9.21 -8.11
C GLU A 175 3.09 -8.03 -8.48
N PRO A 176 3.40 -7.84 -9.78
CA PRO A 176 4.14 -6.67 -10.27
C PRO A 176 3.47 -5.33 -9.97
N GLY A 177 2.13 -5.30 -9.91
CA GLY A 177 1.35 -4.09 -9.60
C GLY A 177 1.66 -3.54 -8.22
N VAL A 178 1.81 -4.43 -7.23
CA VAL A 178 2.12 -4.06 -5.86
C VAL A 178 3.54 -3.50 -5.72
N LEU A 179 4.53 -4.14 -6.35
CA LEU A 179 5.90 -3.60 -6.42
C LEU A 179 5.90 -2.18 -7.02
N ALA A 180 5.13 -1.96 -8.09
CA ALA A 180 5.06 -0.67 -8.75
C ALA A 180 4.54 0.45 -7.84
N ILE A 181 3.62 0.17 -6.89
CA ILE A 181 3.16 1.15 -5.89
C ILE A 181 4.34 1.61 -5.02
N TYR A 182 5.12 0.66 -4.49
CA TYR A 182 6.26 0.96 -3.63
C TYR A 182 7.41 1.66 -4.37
N LEU A 183 7.68 1.28 -5.62
CA LEU A 183 8.67 1.98 -6.44
C LEU A 183 8.20 3.39 -6.82
N ASN A 184 6.91 3.62 -7.05
CA ASN A 184 6.36 4.96 -7.26
C ASN A 184 6.49 5.82 -6.00
N LEU A 185 6.29 5.25 -4.80
CA LEU A 185 6.59 5.92 -3.53
C LEU A 185 8.10 6.24 -3.39
N LEU A 186 8.99 5.32 -3.79
CA LEU A 186 10.42 5.57 -3.76
C LEU A 186 10.83 6.67 -4.75
N PHE A 187 10.27 6.67 -5.94
CA PHE A 187 10.47 7.71 -6.95
C PHE A 187 10.03 9.07 -6.42
N TYR A 188 8.82 9.13 -5.82
CA TYR A 188 8.30 10.33 -5.16
C TYR A 188 9.26 10.86 -4.11
N ILE A 189 9.69 10.03 -3.16
CA ILE A 189 10.61 10.47 -2.10
C ILE A 189 11.98 10.87 -2.69
N SER A 190 12.50 10.12 -3.66
CA SER A 190 13.83 10.35 -4.24
C SER A 190 13.91 11.68 -5.00
N ILE A 191 12.95 11.93 -5.89
CA ILE A 191 12.98 13.07 -6.81
C ILE A 191 12.28 14.29 -6.23
N LEU A 192 11.03 14.17 -5.77
CA LEU A 192 10.24 15.31 -5.30
C LEU A 192 10.71 15.83 -3.94
N ARG A 193 11.34 14.98 -3.12
CA ARG A 193 12.00 15.40 -1.88
C ARG A 193 13.51 15.59 -2.04
N LYS A 194 14.02 15.47 -3.27
CA LYS A 194 15.43 15.70 -3.66
C LYS A 194 16.44 14.95 -2.79
N LYS A 195 16.13 13.71 -2.39
CA LYS A 195 17.04 12.89 -1.58
C LYS A 195 18.20 12.35 -2.40
N ASN A 196 17.89 11.66 -3.51
CA ASN A 196 18.92 11.07 -4.37
C ASN A 196 18.36 10.80 -5.78
N VAL A 197 18.92 11.48 -6.79
CA VAL A 197 18.46 11.36 -8.19
C VAL A 197 18.74 9.97 -8.77
N PHE A 198 19.90 9.38 -8.46
CA PHE A 198 20.24 8.04 -8.93
C PHE A 198 19.22 6.99 -8.47
N VAL A 199 18.81 7.07 -7.20
CA VAL A 199 17.77 6.18 -6.65
C VAL A 199 16.43 6.41 -7.35
N GLY A 200 16.10 7.66 -7.70
CA GLY A 200 14.92 7.97 -8.50
C GLY A 200 14.97 7.37 -9.91
N VAL A 201 16.09 7.49 -10.62
CA VAL A 201 16.28 6.87 -11.95
C VAL A 201 16.19 5.35 -11.87
N LEU A 202 16.85 4.74 -10.87
CA LEU A 202 16.74 3.31 -10.60
C LEU A 202 15.27 2.90 -10.38
N SER A 203 14.52 3.70 -9.61
CA SER A 203 13.10 3.42 -9.34
C SER A 203 12.26 3.49 -10.62
N ALA A 204 12.51 4.49 -11.47
CA ALA A 204 11.83 4.63 -12.76
C ALA A 204 12.09 3.44 -13.70
N PHE A 205 13.36 3.01 -13.81
CA PHE A 205 13.72 1.80 -14.56
C PHE A 205 13.00 0.57 -14.01
N LEU A 206 13.00 0.37 -12.69
CA LEU A 206 12.33 -0.78 -12.09
C LEU A 206 10.81 -0.74 -12.28
N ILE A 207 10.17 0.44 -12.20
CA ILE A 207 8.74 0.60 -12.54
C ILE A 207 8.48 0.13 -13.96
N PHE A 208 9.35 0.48 -14.91
CA PHE A 208 9.24 0.02 -16.29
C PHE A 208 9.28 -1.52 -16.39
N THR A 209 10.20 -2.17 -15.69
CA THR A 209 10.30 -3.65 -15.67
C THR A 209 9.11 -4.37 -15.03
N THR A 210 8.22 -3.67 -14.31
CA THR A 210 6.98 -4.29 -13.79
C THR A 210 5.93 -4.51 -14.87
N PHE A 211 6.02 -3.79 -15.99
CA PHE A 211 4.97 -3.72 -17.01
C PHE A 211 3.57 -3.46 -16.41
N SER A 212 3.50 -2.68 -15.33
CA SER A 212 2.23 -2.32 -14.68
C SER A 212 1.66 -1.04 -15.29
N THR A 213 0.49 -1.11 -15.92
CA THR A 213 -0.20 0.06 -16.50
C THR A 213 -0.37 1.19 -15.46
N THR A 214 -0.86 0.84 -14.26
CA THR A 214 -1.02 1.79 -13.15
C THR A 214 0.32 2.36 -12.71
N GLY A 215 1.35 1.50 -12.60
CA GLY A 215 2.70 1.90 -12.22
C GLY A 215 3.32 2.91 -13.19
N LEU A 216 3.24 2.63 -14.49
CA LEU A 216 3.73 3.50 -15.56
C LEU A 216 2.94 4.81 -15.63
N MET A 217 1.62 4.77 -15.50
CA MET A 217 0.77 5.96 -15.48
C MET A 217 1.15 6.88 -14.31
N LEU A 218 1.34 6.34 -13.10
CA LEU A 218 1.78 7.11 -11.94
C LEU A 218 3.16 7.72 -12.16
N LEU A 219 4.10 6.99 -12.75
CA LEU A 219 5.42 7.52 -13.08
C LEU A 219 5.33 8.71 -14.05
N VAL A 220 4.48 8.62 -15.08
CA VAL A 220 4.23 9.71 -16.03
C VAL A 220 3.64 10.92 -15.31
N VAL A 221 2.57 10.74 -14.53
CA VAL A 221 1.93 11.86 -13.79
C VAL A 221 2.91 12.55 -12.84
N GLN A 222 3.66 11.76 -12.06
CA GLN A 222 4.68 12.30 -11.16
C GLN A 222 5.75 13.09 -11.92
N SER A 223 6.24 12.53 -13.03
CA SER A 223 7.21 13.20 -13.90
C SER A 223 6.63 14.53 -14.38
N LEU A 224 5.42 14.56 -14.96
CA LEU A 224 4.77 15.80 -15.40
C LEU A 224 4.66 16.85 -14.29
N VAL A 225 4.35 16.46 -13.05
CA VAL A 225 4.31 17.38 -11.90
C VAL A 225 5.70 17.94 -11.57
N ILE A 226 6.74 17.11 -11.57
CA ILE A 226 8.14 17.54 -11.38
C ILE A 226 8.54 18.53 -12.47
N PHE A 227 8.30 18.16 -13.73
CA PHE A 227 8.68 18.93 -14.89
C PHE A 227 7.92 20.25 -14.98
N LYS A 228 6.65 20.35 -14.57
CA LYS A 228 5.96 21.65 -14.47
C LYS A 228 6.70 22.62 -13.55
N GLY A 229 7.30 22.13 -12.47
CA GLY A 229 8.10 22.94 -11.55
C GLY A 229 9.49 23.34 -12.11
N VAL A 230 10.09 22.48 -12.93
CA VAL A 230 11.44 22.64 -13.49
C VAL A 230 11.43 23.39 -14.83
N ILE A 231 10.50 23.09 -15.74
CA ILE A 231 10.31 23.74 -17.05
C ILE A 231 10.04 25.23 -16.88
N ARG A 232 9.30 25.63 -15.83
CA ARG A 232 9.14 27.05 -15.46
C ARG A 232 10.47 27.78 -15.25
N LYS A 233 11.56 27.05 -14.97
CA LYS A 233 12.90 27.61 -14.74
C LYS A 233 13.81 27.45 -15.95
N ASN A 234 13.67 26.38 -16.73
CA ASN A 234 14.43 26.17 -17.98
C ASN A 234 13.73 25.15 -18.90
N ILE A 235 13.46 25.54 -20.13
CA ILE A 235 12.76 24.72 -21.13
C ILE A 235 13.58 23.51 -21.61
N ALA A 236 14.90 23.53 -21.47
CA ALA A 236 15.80 22.43 -21.87
C ALA A 236 15.49 21.11 -21.14
N TYR A 237 14.84 21.17 -19.97
CA TYR A 237 14.40 19.99 -19.23
C TYR A 237 13.20 19.25 -19.87
N ILE A 238 12.58 19.78 -20.93
CA ILE A 238 11.59 19.05 -21.72
C ILE A 238 12.22 17.83 -22.42
N VAL A 239 13.48 17.92 -22.86
CA VAL A 239 14.11 16.83 -23.62
C VAL A 239 14.27 15.55 -22.78
N PRO A 240 14.81 15.59 -21.54
CA PRO A 240 14.81 14.42 -20.66
C PRO A 240 13.41 13.86 -20.33
N LEU A 241 12.39 14.72 -20.19
CA LEU A 241 11.01 14.28 -19.98
C LEU A 241 10.50 13.48 -21.17
N LEU A 242 10.71 14.00 -22.39
CA LEU A 242 10.29 13.32 -23.62
C LEU A 242 11.06 12.01 -23.80
N LEU A 243 12.35 11.98 -23.51
CA LEU A 243 13.15 10.75 -23.54
C LEU A 243 12.68 9.71 -22.52
N LEU A 244 12.10 10.12 -21.38
CA LEU A 244 11.50 9.20 -20.43
C LEU A 244 10.09 8.75 -20.87
N CYS A 245 9.23 9.67 -21.30
CA CYS A 245 7.82 9.40 -21.56
C CYS A 245 7.55 8.77 -22.94
N ILE A 246 8.27 9.17 -23.98
CA ILE A 246 8.05 8.66 -25.35
C ILE A 246 8.25 7.15 -25.43
N PRO A 247 9.32 6.55 -24.87
CA PRO A 247 9.49 5.10 -24.92
C PRO A 247 8.42 4.35 -24.12
N ILE A 248 7.85 4.97 -23.08
CA ILE A 248 6.85 4.35 -22.20
C ILE A 248 5.46 4.31 -22.85
N LEU A 249 5.11 5.34 -23.66
CA LEU A 249 3.77 5.49 -24.22
C LEU A 249 3.30 4.29 -25.05
N PRO A 250 4.10 3.72 -25.98
CA PRO A 250 3.72 2.52 -26.72
C PRO A 250 3.37 1.35 -25.79
N PHE A 251 4.14 1.14 -24.72
CA PHE A 251 3.86 0.06 -23.75
C PHE A 251 2.57 0.31 -22.99
N ILE A 252 2.25 1.56 -22.62
CA ILE A 252 0.97 1.87 -21.99
C ILE A 252 -0.18 1.58 -22.95
N LEU A 253 -0.07 2.01 -24.21
CA LEU A 253 -1.10 1.82 -25.23
C LEU A 253 -1.30 0.34 -25.55
N ASP A 254 -0.23 -0.42 -25.74
CA ASP A 254 -0.27 -1.85 -26.02
C ASP A 254 -0.86 -2.65 -24.83
N ASN A 255 -0.43 -2.35 -23.60
CA ASN A 255 -1.03 -2.92 -22.40
C ASN A 255 -2.50 -2.53 -22.22
N PHE A 256 -2.90 -1.34 -22.67
CA PHE A 256 -4.29 -0.91 -22.57
C PHE A 256 -5.15 -1.58 -23.64
N GLN A 257 -4.66 -1.68 -24.87
CA GLN A 257 -5.35 -2.34 -25.98
C GLN A 257 -5.50 -3.84 -25.74
N SER A 258 -4.44 -4.53 -25.32
CA SER A 258 -4.52 -5.96 -24.97
C SER A 258 -5.52 -6.22 -23.85
N LYS A 259 -5.58 -5.35 -22.83
CA LYS A 259 -6.56 -5.44 -21.74
C LYS A 259 -8.00 -5.11 -22.14
N LEU A 260 -8.21 -4.38 -23.23
CA LEU A 260 -9.54 -4.06 -23.75
C LEU A 260 -10.06 -5.13 -24.71
N GLN A 261 -9.17 -5.80 -25.45
CA GLN A 261 -9.52 -6.82 -26.44
C GLN A 261 -9.70 -8.22 -25.83
N ASP A 262 -9.14 -8.45 -24.66
CA ASP A 262 -9.32 -9.71 -23.92
C ASP A 262 -10.73 -9.71 -23.27
N ASP A 263 -11.66 -10.50 -23.82
CA ASP A 263 -13.07 -10.58 -23.38
C ASP A 263 -13.23 -11.03 -21.91
N ASN A 264 -12.18 -11.61 -21.32
CA ASN A 264 -12.07 -11.95 -19.88
C ASN A 264 -11.01 -11.09 -19.15
N GLY A 265 -10.61 -9.98 -19.75
CA GLY A 265 -9.47 -9.17 -19.33
C GLY A 265 -9.65 -8.56 -17.95
N SER A 266 -8.54 -8.53 -17.19
CA SER A 266 -8.45 -7.89 -15.86
C SER A 266 -9.05 -6.48 -15.77
N PHE A 267 -9.16 -5.74 -16.87
CA PHE A 267 -9.77 -4.41 -16.93
C PHE A 267 -11.30 -4.44 -16.84
N LEU A 268 -11.98 -5.30 -17.62
CA LEU A 268 -13.44 -5.44 -17.59
C LEU A 268 -13.90 -5.92 -16.21
N VAL A 269 -13.18 -6.87 -15.64
CA VAL A 269 -13.39 -7.35 -14.26
C VAL A 269 -13.27 -6.21 -13.24
N ARG A 270 -12.26 -5.33 -13.37
CA ARG A 270 -12.09 -4.18 -12.46
C ARG A 270 -13.16 -3.10 -12.65
N ALA A 271 -13.61 -2.89 -13.89
CA ALA A 271 -14.73 -2.00 -14.18
C ALA A 271 -16.04 -2.55 -13.58
N TYR A 272 -16.24 -3.86 -13.66
CA TYR A 272 -17.34 -4.55 -13.02
C TYR A 272 -17.29 -4.45 -11.49
N ASP A 273 -16.13 -4.74 -10.87
CA ASP A 273 -15.90 -4.57 -9.43
C ASP A 273 -16.29 -3.15 -8.95
N TYR A 274 -15.97 -2.14 -9.76
CA TYR A 274 -16.32 -0.75 -9.50
C TYR A 274 -17.84 -0.50 -9.59
N MET A 275 -18.50 -0.98 -10.65
CA MET A 275 -19.93 -0.78 -10.85
C MET A 275 -20.79 -1.49 -9.80
N VAL A 276 -20.43 -2.74 -9.45
CA VAL A 276 -21.08 -3.48 -8.36
C VAL A 276 -20.95 -2.72 -7.04
N SER A 277 -19.72 -2.28 -6.71
CA SER A 277 -19.48 -1.53 -5.48
C SER A 277 -20.25 -0.22 -5.42
N LEU A 278 -20.34 0.52 -6.53
CA LEU A 278 -21.12 1.76 -6.57
C LEU A 278 -22.60 1.52 -6.26
N ASN A 279 -23.18 0.45 -6.77
CA ASN A 279 -24.58 0.09 -6.45
C ASN A 279 -24.72 -0.28 -4.98
N MET A 280 -23.81 -1.10 -4.43
CA MET A 280 -23.82 -1.44 -3.00
C MET A 280 -23.67 -0.20 -2.10
N ILE A 281 -22.79 0.74 -2.48
CA ILE A 281 -22.61 2.01 -1.79
C ILE A 281 -23.87 2.87 -1.88
N LYS A 282 -24.53 2.91 -3.05
CA LYS A 282 -25.79 3.66 -3.21
C LYS A 282 -26.86 3.14 -2.25
N ASP A 283 -26.99 1.82 -2.15
CA ASP A 283 -28.01 1.18 -1.32
C ASP A 283 -27.67 1.28 0.19
N ASN A 284 -26.38 1.36 0.54
CA ASN A 284 -25.89 1.37 1.92
C ASN A 284 -24.99 2.57 2.25
N TRP A 285 -25.31 3.76 1.72
CA TRP A 285 -24.37 4.89 1.70
C TRP A 285 -23.94 5.40 3.08
N LEU A 286 -24.79 5.27 4.11
CA LEU A 286 -24.52 5.81 5.43
C LEU A 286 -23.61 4.90 6.27
N THR A 287 -23.94 3.60 6.33
CA THR A 287 -23.27 2.64 7.22
C THR A 287 -22.67 1.45 6.49
N GLY A 288 -22.59 1.45 5.17
CA GLY A 288 -22.05 0.32 4.42
C GLY A 288 -22.75 -1.01 4.73
N VAL A 289 -22.14 -2.09 4.28
CA VAL A 289 -22.66 -3.46 4.47
C VAL A 289 -21.95 -4.22 5.60
N GLY A 290 -20.88 -3.66 6.17
CA GLY A 290 -20.01 -4.34 7.13
C GLY A 290 -18.70 -4.83 6.49
N PHE A 291 -17.76 -5.25 7.34
CA PHE A 291 -16.45 -5.72 6.91
C PHE A 291 -16.39 -7.26 6.88
N GLY A 292 -15.76 -7.81 5.86
CA GLY A 292 -15.54 -9.25 5.67
C GLY A 292 -15.93 -9.71 4.27
N ASN A 293 -15.23 -10.70 3.73
CA ASN A 293 -15.49 -11.24 2.41
C ASN A 293 -16.87 -11.88 2.34
N ASP A 294 -17.27 -12.71 3.30
CA ASP A 294 -18.60 -13.33 3.29
C ASP A 294 -19.73 -12.30 3.35
N VAL A 295 -19.53 -11.23 4.12
CA VAL A 295 -20.44 -10.08 4.18
C VAL A 295 -20.51 -9.38 2.82
N TYR A 296 -19.36 -9.14 2.18
CA TYR A 296 -19.29 -8.54 0.85
C TYR A 296 -19.96 -9.42 -0.21
N LEU A 297 -19.68 -10.72 -0.25
CA LEU A 297 -20.20 -11.65 -1.26
C LEU A 297 -21.72 -11.78 -1.15
N LYS A 298 -22.26 -11.92 0.07
CA LYS A 298 -23.72 -11.90 0.31
C LYS A 298 -24.35 -10.59 -0.14
N ALA A 299 -23.71 -9.46 0.16
CA ALA A 299 -24.20 -8.16 -0.26
C ALA A 299 -24.12 -7.98 -1.80
N GLN A 300 -23.09 -8.54 -2.44
CA GLN A 300 -22.94 -8.55 -3.90
C GLN A 300 -24.07 -9.36 -4.56
N GLU A 301 -24.35 -10.59 -4.09
CA GLU A 301 -25.44 -11.44 -4.58
C GLU A 301 -26.81 -10.76 -4.45
N SER A 302 -27.01 -10.00 -3.37
CA SER A 302 -28.25 -9.26 -3.14
C SER A 302 -28.39 -7.98 -3.97
N SER A 303 -27.33 -7.55 -4.67
CA SER A 303 -27.34 -6.30 -5.42
C SER A 303 -28.13 -6.43 -6.72
N SER A 304 -29.00 -5.44 -6.99
CA SER A 304 -29.85 -5.40 -8.19
C SER A 304 -29.05 -5.41 -9.50
N PHE A 305 -27.84 -4.84 -9.50
CA PHE A 305 -26.94 -4.85 -10.64
C PHE A 305 -26.35 -6.25 -10.89
N PHE A 306 -25.95 -6.97 -9.84
CA PHE A 306 -25.45 -8.35 -9.98
C PHE A 306 -26.53 -9.28 -10.53
N GLN A 307 -27.76 -9.17 -10.03
CA GLN A 307 -28.88 -10.00 -10.49
C GLN A 307 -29.33 -9.73 -11.93
N SER A 308 -29.02 -8.54 -12.46
CA SER A 308 -29.39 -8.13 -13.83
C SER A 308 -28.26 -8.29 -14.84
N ALA A 309 -27.01 -8.37 -14.40
CA ALA A 309 -25.89 -8.71 -15.25
C ALA A 309 -25.82 -10.24 -15.39
N GLU A 310 -26.02 -10.79 -16.59
CA GLU A 310 -25.74 -12.20 -16.93
C GLU A 310 -24.22 -12.55 -16.85
N LEU A 311 -23.44 -11.79 -16.07
CA LEU A 311 -21.98 -11.82 -16.07
C LEU A 311 -21.39 -11.96 -14.66
N LEU A 312 -20.45 -12.91 -14.61
CA LEU A 312 -19.39 -13.19 -13.63
C LEU A 312 -19.81 -13.82 -12.29
N GLU A 313 -19.03 -14.84 -11.91
CA GLU A 313 -19.07 -15.48 -10.60
C GLU A 313 -18.88 -14.46 -9.47
N VAL A 314 -19.54 -14.73 -8.34
CA VAL A 314 -19.37 -13.99 -7.08
C VAL A 314 -17.90 -14.01 -6.69
N ARG A 315 -17.28 -12.84 -6.54
CA ARG A 315 -15.83 -12.71 -6.36
C ARG A 315 -15.44 -11.51 -5.51
N ARG A 316 -14.23 -11.56 -4.94
CA ARG A 316 -13.66 -10.47 -4.15
C ARG A 316 -13.36 -9.24 -5.00
N ASN A 317 -13.57 -8.07 -4.41
CA ASN A 317 -13.27 -6.79 -5.03
C ASN A 317 -11.77 -6.49 -5.03
N SER A 318 -11.22 -6.16 -6.19
CA SER A 318 -9.82 -5.76 -6.34
C SER A 318 -9.54 -4.29 -6.02
N ASN A 319 -10.58 -3.45 -5.93
CA ASN A 319 -10.48 -2.01 -5.67
C ASN A 319 -10.68 -1.71 -4.18
N SER A 320 -9.56 -1.49 -3.48
CA SER A 320 -9.58 -1.16 -2.05
C SER A 320 -10.38 0.08 -1.69
N ILE A 321 -10.39 1.08 -2.57
CA ILE A 321 -11.07 2.35 -2.29
C ILE A 321 -12.57 2.13 -2.31
N MET A 322 -13.06 1.34 -3.27
CA MET A 322 -14.47 0.94 -3.29
C MET A 322 -14.81 0.07 -2.09
N LEU A 323 -13.96 -0.91 -1.76
CA LEU A 323 -14.14 -1.77 -0.59
C LEU A 323 -14.25 -0.97 0.72
N LEU A 324 -13.46 0.11 0.87
CA LEU A 324 -13.57 1.02 2.01
C LEU A 324 -14.98 1.61 2.16
N PHE A 325 -15.55 2.12 1.07
CA PHE A 325 -16.88 2.74 1.08
C PHE A 325 -18.01 1.70 1.17
N VAL A 326 -17.85 0.53 0.54
CA VAL A 326 -18.80 -0.58 0.67
C VAL A 326 -18.84 -1.07 2.11
N SER A 327 -17.68 -1.32 2.73
CA SER A 327 -17.63 -1.84 4.09
C SER A 327 -18.13 -0.84 5.12
N PHE A 328 -17.68 0.43 5.04
CA PHE A 328 -17.89 1.40 6.11
C PHE A 328 -18.86 2.55 5.80
N GLY A 329 -19.37 2.64 4.58
CA GLY A 329 -20.19 3.77 4.12
C GLY A 329 -19.37 5.03 3.80
N ILE A 330 -20.04 6.00 3.18
CA ILE A 330 -19.47 7.28 2.75
C ILE A 330 -18.89 8.09 3.92
N PRO A 331 -19.58 8.26 5.07
CA PRO A 331 -19.06 9.11 6.15
C PRO A 331 -17.73 8.60 6.72
N VAL A 332 -17.63 7.31 7.03
CA VAL A 332 -16.40 6.71 7.57
C VAL A 332 -15.32 6.66 6.50
N GLY A 333 -15.68 6.32 5.26
CA GLY A 333 -14.75 6.35 4.13
C GLY A 333 -14.11 7.73 3.93
N ILE A 334 -14.88 8.81 3.98
CA ILE A 334 -14.36 10.19 3.90
C ILE A 334 -13.42 10.50 5.07
N ILE A 335 -13.72 10.05 6.30
CA ILE A 335 -12.85 10.24 7.46
C ILE A 335 -11.51 9.51 7.24
N VAL A 336 -11.54 8.27 6.77
CA VAL A 336 -10.32 7.50 6.45
C VAL A 336 -9.52 8.19 5.35
N MET A 337 -10.16 8.62 4.27
CA MET A 337 -9.52 9.37 3.18
C MET A 337 -8.91 10.70 3.66
N ARG A 338 -9.58 11.39 4.59
CA ARG A 338 -9.04 12.59 5.23
C ARG A 338 -7.79 12.27 6.05
N TYR A 339 -7.79 11.19 6.84
CA TYR A 339 -6.60 10.82 7.60
C TYR A 339 -5.46 10.31 6.72
N LEU A 340 -5.77 9.65 5.60
CA LEU A 340 -4.79 9.34 4.58
C LEU A 340 -4.19 10.61 3.96
N PHE A 341 -4.98 11.65 3.69
CA PHE A 341 -4.46 12.94 3.24
C PHE A 341 -3.59 13.63 4.31
N LEU A 342 -3.94 13.48 5.58
CA LEU A 342 -3.23 14.08 6.72
C LEU A 342 -2.06 13.24 7.24
N GLN A 343 -1.77 12.08 6.62
CA GLN A 343 -0.72 11.16 7.05
C GLN A 343 0.64 11.86 7.23
N ARG A 344 1.47 11.28 8.09
CA ARG A 344 2.77 11.84 8.50
C ARG A 344 3.93 10.85 8.32
N ALA A 345 3.64 9.69 7.75
CA ALA A 345 4.64 8.70 7.41
C ALA A 345 5.58 9.20 6.31
N ILE A 346 5.03 9.90 5.31
CA ILE A 346 5.77 10.44 4.16
C ILE A 346 5.38 11.91 3.97
N MET A 347 6.29 12.85 4.19
CA MET A 347 6.01 14.28 4.09
C MET A 347 6.20 14.79 2.65
N GLY A 348 5.49 15.86 2.26
CA GLY A 348 5.63 16.50 0.95
C GLY A 348 4.32 17.02 0.36
N ASN A 349 4.18 16.98 -0.96
CA ASN A 349 2.96 17.30 -1.67
C ASN A 349 1.87 16.26 -1.38
N ARG A 350 1.00 16.57 -0.41
CA ARG A 350 -0.07 15.67 0.06
C ARG A 350 -1.09 15.32 -1.01
N TRP A 351 -1.38 16.22 -1.94
CA TRP A 351 -2.31 15.96 -3.04
C TRP A 351 -1.77 14.93 -4.01
N LEU A 352 -0.51 15.08 -4.42
CA LEU A 352 0.13 14.10 -5.30
C LEU A 352 0.27 12.75 -4.59
N LEU A 353 0.67 12.74 -3.32
CA LEU A 353 0.76 11.50 -2.55
C LEU A 353 -0.59 10.82 -2.39
N LEU A 354 -1.65 11.57 -2.06
CA LEU A 354 -3.01 11.03 -1.99
C LEU A 354 -3.42 10.43 -3.35
N PHE A 355 -3.21 11.17 -4.44
CA PHE A 355 -3.51 10.69 -5.79
C PHE A 355 -2.81 9.37 -6.10
N MET A 356 -1.49 9.29 -5.86
CA MET A 356 -0.73 8.06 -6.10
C MET A 356 -1.23 6.89 -5.28
N VAL A 357 -1.49 7.11 -3.99
CA VAL A 357 -1.97 6.05 -3.10
C VAL A 357 -3.37 5.62 -3.52
N VAL A 358 -4.28 6.54 -3.81
CA VAL A 358 -5.65 6.22 -4.26
C VAL A 358 -5.62 5.41 -5.55
N VAL A 359 -4.91 5.89 -6.58
CA VAL A 359 -4.83 5.21 -7.87
C VAL A 359 -4.16 3.84 -7.76
N GLY A 360 -3.09 3.72 -6.97
CA GLY A 360 -2.43 2.43 -6.71
C GLY A 360 -3.34 1.45 -5.96
N LEU A 361 -4.05 1.92 -4.93
CA LEU A 361 -4.99 1.11 -4.14
C LEU A 361 -6.30 0.81 -4.90
N SER A 362 -6.63 1.55 -5.95
CA SER A 362 -7.78 1.20 -6.80
C SER A 362 -7.53 -0.02 -7.68
N SER A 363 -6.26 -0.40 -7.89
CA SER A 363 -5.91 -1.62 -8.62
C SER A 363 -5.58 -2.82 -7.73
N GLU A 364 -5.47 -2.64 -6.41
CA GLU A 364 -4.97 -3.66 -5.48
C GLU A 364 -5.72 -3.62 -4.12
N PRO A 365 -6.05 -4.77 -3.50
CA PRO A 365 -6.78 -4.85 -2.22
C PRO A 365 -5.90 -4.59 -0.96
N LEU A 366 -5.15 -3.48 -0.94
CA LEU A 366 -4.15 -3.17 0.09
C LEU A 366 -4.54 -2.14 1.17
N ILE A 367 -5.66 -1.40 1.08
CA ILE A 367 -5.93 -0.29 2.03
C ILE A 367 -6.00 -0.74 3.50
N PHE A 368 -6.45 -1.97 3.72
CA PHE A 368 -6.61 -2.58 5.05
C PHE A 368 -5.40 -3.42 5.49
N THR A 369 -4.27 -3.26 4.82
CA THR A 369 -3.01 -3.92 5.19
C THR A 369 -2.20 -3.04 6.13
N GLY A 370 -1.23 -3.64 6.83
CA GLY A 370 -0.52 -3.00 7.94
C GLY A 370 0.16 -1.68 7.56
N PHE A 371 0.83 -1.60 6.40
CA PHE A 371 1.51 -0.37 5.98
C PHE A 371 0.55 0.79 5.69
N PHE A 372 -0.53 0.55 4.91
CA PHE A 372 -1.49 1.60 4.57
C PHE A 372 -2.33 2.03 5.77
N MET A 373 -2.70 1.09 6.64
CA MET A 373 -3.30 1.42 7.94
C MET A 373 -2.36 2.27 8.80
N MET A 374 -1.06 1.96 8.85
CA MET A 374 -0.09 2.75 9.59
C MET A 374 -0.03 4.19 9.04
N MET A 375 -0.07 4.37 7.72
CA MET A 375 -0.16 5.70 7.12
C MET A 375 -1.44 6.43 7.56
N ILE A 376 -2.61 5.80 7.48
CA ILE A 376 -3.90 6.38 7.90
C ILE A 376 -3.84 6.79 9.38
N ILE A 377 -3.43 5.89 10.27
CA ILE A 377 -3.35 6.15 11.72
C ILE A 377 -2.34 7.27 12.02
N SER A 378 -1.23 7.35 11.27
CA SER A 378 -0.24 8.43 11.43
C SER A 378 -0.84 9.83 11.20
N GLY A 379 -1.89 9.93 10.36
CA GLY A 379 -2.62 11.18 10.11
C GLY A 379 -3.67 11.51 11.17
N ALA A 380 -4.24 10.49 11.82
CA ALA A 380 -5.22 10.65 12.88
C ALA A 380 -4.59 11.12 14.22
N VAL A 381 -3.37 10.66 14.53
CA VAL A 381 -2.67 11.02 15.76
C VAL A 381 -2.07 12.44 15.67
N ARG A 382 -2.70 13.42 16.33
CA ARG A 382 -2.23 14.82 16.38
C ARG A 382 -0.84 14.95 17.04
N PRO A 383 -0.03 15.95 16.66
CA PRO A 383 1.22 16.19 17.35
C PRO A 383 0.95 16.68 18.78
N GLY A 384 1.78 16.26 19.73
CA GLY A 384 2.01 17.07 20.93
C GLY A 384 2.37 18.48 20.47
N LEU A 385 1.66 19.51 20.94
CA LEU A 385 2.28 20.81 21.10
C LEU A 385 3.55 20.52 21.89
N SER A 386 4.71 20.67 21.26
CA SER A 386 5.96 20.60 21.99
C SER A 386 5.89 21.68 23.06
N THR A 387 5.76 21.26 24.32
CA THR A 387 6.16 22.09 25.45
C THR A 387 7.68 22.23 25.37
N SER A 388 8.15 23.10 24.48
CA SER A 388 9.46 23.73 24.57
C SER A 388 9.24 25.18 25.01
N ALA A 389 8.60 25.35 26.16
CA ALA A 389 9.04 26.43 27.04
C ALA A 389 10.34 25.91 27.66
N ALA A 390 11.45 26.12 26.95
CA ALA A 390 12.75 26.13 27.60
C ALA A 390 12.66 27.24 28.65
N SER A 391 12.55 26.86 29.92
CA SER A 391 12.82 27.79 31.02
C SER A 391 14.20 28.38 30.76
N PRO A 392 14.36 29.72 30.71
CA PRO A 392 15.68 30.32 30.60
C PRO A 392 16.53 29.84 31.78
N PRO A 393 17.83 29.57 31.58
CA PRO A 393 18.71 29.19 32.68
C PRO A 393 18.66 30.29 33.73
N ALA A 394 18.42 29.90 34.99
CA ALA A 394 18.54 30.80 36.12
C ALA A 394 19.93 31.43 36.07
N LEU A 395 19.98 32.76 36.02
CA LEU A 395 21.22 33.50 36.15
C LEU A 395 21.85 33.12 37.50
N PRO A 396 23.15 32.76 37.53
CA PRO A 396 23.83 32.51 38.79
C PRO A 396 23.84 33.81 39.62
N ALA A 397 23.47 33.66 40.90
CA ALA A 397 23.47 34.71 41.90
C ALA A 397 24.88 35.14 42.29
#